data_AF-A0A349MB08-F1
#
_entry.id   AF-A0A349MB08-F1
#
_cell.length_a   1.000
_cell.length_b   1.000
_cell.length_c   1.000
_cell.angle_alpha   90.00
_cell.angle_beta   90.00
_cell.angle_gamma   90.00
#
_symmetry.space_group_name_H-M   'P 1'
#
loop_
_entity.id
_entity.type
_entity.pdbx_description
1 polymer ?
#
loop_
_entity_poly.entity_id
_entity_poly.type
_entity_poly.pdbx_seq_one_letter_code
_entity_poly.pdbx_strand_id
1 'polypeptide(L)'
;MTVHLKNIVVWLFALAAVLVQSCDKIDNPVIEVIPTIDTTEIDVPEFLPMTSAIPRVLVEDFTAHQCGNCPPAGIQLSTLVNAHPDSVVPLAIHAGNLAATNKAFPIDWTCQEGDVFWGDLTL
;
A
#
# COMPACT_ATOMS: atom_id res chain seq x y z
N MET A 1 -54.82 18.77 -19.47
CA MET A 1 -54.12 17.86 -18.53
C MET A 1 -53.34 16.74 -19.22
N THR A 2 -53.68 16.36 -20.46
CA THR A 2 -53.01 15.27 -21.20
C THR A 2 -51.64 15.64 -21.81
N VAL A 3 -51.46 16.90 -22.22
CA VAL A 3 -50.21 17.39 -22.85
C VAL A 3 -49.06 17.50 -21.84
N HIS A 4 -49.33 18.01 -20.63
CA HIS A 4 -48.31 18.12 -19.58
C HIS A 4 -47.85 16.76 -19.06
N LEU A 5 -48.78 15.79 -18.93
CA LEU A 5 -48.45 14.43 -18.53
C LEU A 5 -47.57 13.72 -19.59
N LYS A 6 -47.88 13.91 -20.88
CA LYS A 6 -47.07 13.39 -21.99
C LYS A 6 -45.65 13.97 -21.98
N ASN A 7 -45.51 15.28 -21.75
CA ASN A 7 -44.19 15.92 -21.69
C ASN A 7 -43.38 15.43 -20.49
N ILE A 8 -44.02 15.27 -19.31
CA ILE A 8 -43.37 14.72 -18.11
C ILE A 8 -42.87 13.29 -18.34
N VAL A 9 -43.67 12.44 -18.99
CA VAL A 9 -43.25 11.06 -19.32
C VAL A 9 -42.08 11.05 -20.30
N VAL A 10 -42.05 11.95 -21.29
CA VAL A 10 -40.91 12.09 -22.21
C VAL A 10 -39.64 12.52 -21.45
N TRP A 11 -39.75 13.47 -20.53
CA TRP A 11 -38.61 13.92 -19.72
C TRP A 11 -38.10 12.84 -18.76
N LEU A 12 -39.00 12.05 -18.16
CA LEU A 12 -38.61 10.91 -17.31
C LEU A 12 -37.87 9.83 -18.11
N PHE A 13 -38.32 9.55 -19.34
CA PHE A 13 -37.65 8.59 -20.21
C PHE A 13 -36.28 9.09 -20.68
N ALA A 14 -36.16 10.39 -20.97
CA ALA A 14 -34.88 11.01 -21.32
C ALA A 14 -33.90 10.97 -20.14
N LEU A 15 -34.36 11.24 -18.92
CA LEU A 15 -33.52 11.18 -17.72
C LEU A 15 -33.04 9.73 -17.43
N ALA A 16 -33.93 8.74 -17.58
CA ALA A 16 -33.56 7.34 -17.43
C ALA A 16 -32.52 6.87 -18.49
N ALA A 17 -32.57 7.41 -19.71
CA ALA A 17 -31.61 7.10 -20.77
C ALA A 17 -30.20 7.65 -20.49
N VAL A 18 -30.07 8.74 -19.73
CA VAL A 18 -28.76 9.29 -19.33
C VAL A 18 -28.12 8.41 -18.24
N LEU A 19 -28.91 7.82 -17.36
CA LEU A 19 -28.42 6.98 -16.26
C LEU A 19 -27.87 5.61 -16.71
N VAL A 20 -28.16 5.17 -17.93
CA VAL A 20 -27.67 3.88 -18.47
C VAL A 20 -26.36 3.99 -19.27
N GLN A 21 -25.76 5.18 -19.37
CA GLN A 21 -24.47 5.39 -20.07
C GLN A 21 -23.24 5.20 -19.17
N SER A 22 -23.41 4.97 -17.86
CA SER A 22 -22.31 4.76 -16.91
C SER A 22 -21.80 3.30 -16.86
N CYS A 23 -21.64 2.65 -18.00
CA CYS A 23 -20.88 1.40 -18.07
C CYS A 23 -19.38 1.73 -18.01
N ASP A 24 -18.74 1.45 -16.88
CA ASP A 24 -17.29 1.43 -16.75
C ASP A 24 -16.72 0.27 -17.60
N LYS A 25 -16.24 0.60 -18.80
CA LYS A 25 -15.54 -0.34 -19.67
C LYS A 25 -14.05 -0.14 -19.47
N ILE A 26 -13.42 -1.09 -18.80
CA ILE A 26 -11.96 -1.19 -18.75
C ILE A 26 -11.50 -1.77 -20.08
N ASP A 27 -10.96 -0.93 -20.95
CA ASP A 27 -10.37 -1.36 -22.21
C ASP A 27 -9.03 -2.05 -21.94
N ASN A 28 -8.99 -3.36 -22.21
CA ASN A 28 -7.80 -4.23 -22.30
C ASN A 28 -6.80 -4.16 -21.12
N PRO A 29 -7.03 -4.88 -20.01
CA PRO A 29 -6.14 -4.89 -18.85
C PRO A 29 -4.83 -5.69 -19.05
N VAL A 30 -4.52 -6.12 -20.28
CA VAL A 30 -3.34 -6.92 -20.57
C VAL A 30 -2.17 -5.99 -20.88
N ILE A 31 -1.21 -5.96 -19.97
CA ILE A 31 0.11 -5.36 -20.18
C ILE A 31 0.72 -6.05 -21.41
N GLU A 32 1.14 -5.27 -22.41
CA GLU A 32 1.77 -5.79 -23.63
C GLU A 32 2.91 -6.76 -23.31
N VAL A 33 3.14 -7.75 -24.18
CA VAL A 33 4.22 -8.72 -24.04
C VAL A 33 5.54 -7.95 -23.88
N ILE A 34 6.11 -8.01 -22.67
CA ILE A 34 7.39 -7.37 -22.36
C ILE A 34 8.43 -7.97 -23.31
N PRO A 35 9.12 -7.15 -24.14
CA PRO A 35 10.14 -7.66 -25.03
C PRO A 35 11.21 -8.38 -24.22
N THR A 36 11.64 -9.55 -24.70
CA THR A 36 12.76 -10.27 -24.09
C THR A 36 14.00 -9.37 -24.11
N ILE A 37 14.58 -9.15 -22.94
CA ILE A 37 15.81 -8.38 -22.78
C ILE A 37 16.90 -9.08 -23.61
N ASP A 38 17.59 -8.32 -24.47
CA ASP A 38 18.76 -8.83 -25.18
C ASP A 38 19.92 -8.98 -24.20
N THR A 39 20.19 -10.21 -23.79
CA THR A 39 21.23 -10.55 -22.81
C THR A 39 22.55 -10.93 -23.48
N THR A 40 22.72 -10.70 -24.80
CA THR A 40 23.93 -11.11 -25.52
C THR A 40 25.19 -10.38 -25.05
N GLU A 41 25.06 -9.19 -24.47
CA GLU A 41 26.16 -8.40 -23.90
C GLU A 41 26.09 -8.25 -22.36
N ILE A 42 25.16 -8.94 -21.69
CA ILE A 42 24.95 -8.82 -20.24
C ILE A 42 25.10 -10.19 -19.59
N ASP A 43 26.02 -10.29 -18.63
CA ASP A 43 26.18 -11.47 -17.80
C ASP A 43 25.01 -11.53 -16.80
N VAL A 44 23.98 -12.32 -17.13
CA VAL A 44 22.80 -12.47 -16.29
C VAL A 44 23.18 -13.30 -15.07
N PRO A 45 22.98 -12.81 -13.83
CA PRO A 45 23.26 -13.60 -12.65
C PRO A 45 22.39 -14.86 -12.65
N GLU A 46 23.03 -16.02 -12.71
CA GLU A 46 22.35 -17.30 -12.49
C GLU A 46 22.16 -17.52 -10.99
N PHE A 47 20.90 -17.61 -10.57
CA PHE A 47 20.55 -17.95 -9.20
C PHE A 47 20.29 -19.45 -9.11
N LEU A 48 20.93 -20.11 -8.14
CA LEU A 48 20.62 -21.51 -7.83
C LEU A 48 19.15 -21.61 -7.39
N PRO A 49 18.40 -22.62 -7.87
CA PRO A 49 17.02 -22.80 -7.44
C PRO A 49 16.99 -23.05 -5.93
N MET A 50 16.17 -22.27 -5.24
CA MET A 50 15.99 -22.40 -3.79
C MET A 50 15.28 -23.72 -3.49
N THR A 51 16.04 -24.73 -3.04
CA THR A 51 15.55 -26.09 -2.75
C THR A 51 14.85 -26.20 -1.39
N SER A 52 15.01 -25.19 -0.54
CA SER A 52 14.40 -25.06 0.78
C SER A 52 14.15 -23.58 1.04
N ALA A 53 12.89 -23.17 0.96
CA ALA A 53 12.46 -21.83 1.31
C ALA A 53 11.67 -21.92 2.62
N ILE A 54 12.19 -21.32 3.70
CA ILE A 54 11.39 -21.07 4.89
C ILE A 54 10.74 -19.70 4.68
N PRO A 55 9.41 -19.61 4.46
CA PRO A 55 8.75 -18.33 4.29
C PRO A 55 8.89 -17.51 5.58
N ARG A 56 9.22 -16.23 5.42
CA ARG A 56 9.26 -15.26 6.51
C ARG A 56 8.31 -14.11 6.21
N VAL A 57 7.74 -13.56 7.26
CA VAL A 57 6.84 -12.41 7.24
C VAL A 57 7.62 -11.21 7.77
N LEU A 58 7.89 -10.25 6.90
CA LEU A 58 8.36 -8.93 7.31
C LEU A 58 7.16 -8.13 7.85
N VAL A 59 7.32 -7.53 9.03
CA VAL A 59 6.33 -6.61 9.60
C VAL A 59 6.97 -5.25 9.79
N GLU A 60 6.54 -4.29 8.99
CA GLU A 60 6.97 -2.90 9.04
C GLU A 60 6.08 -2.13 10.02
N ASP A 61 6.65 -1.75 11.17
CA ASP A 61 5.99 -0.99 12.22
C ASP A 61 6.37 0.49 12.11
N PHE A 62 5.52 1.26 11.42
CA PHE A 62 5.64 2.71 11.37
C PHE A 62 5.29 3.30 12.74
N THR A 63 6.33 3.71 13.45
CA THR A 63 6.28 4.04 14.88
C THR A 63 6.84 5.43 15.15
N ALA A 64 6.67 5.89 16.39
CA ALA A 64 7.09 7.23 16.80
C ALA A 64 7.17 7.34 18.33
N HIS A 65 8.18 8.04 18.85
CA HIS A 65 8.35 8.21 20.30
C HIS A 65 7.33 9.15 20.96
N GLN A 66 6.65 10.01 20.20
CA GLN A 66 5.56 10.85 20.69
C GLN A 66 4.17 10.24 20.46
N CYS A 67 4.09 9.09 19.81
CA CYS A 67 2.83 8.42 19.49
C CYS A 67 2.36 7.56 20.67
N GLY A 68 1.26 7.95 21.32
CA GLY A 68 0.73 7.23 22.49
C GLY A 68 0.23 5.80 22.20
N ASN A 69 -0.15 5.52 20.95
CA ASN A 69 -0.62 4.19 20.52
C ASN A 69 0.51 3.26 20.06
N CYS A 70 1.72 3.79 19.86
CA CYS A 70 2.84 3.03 19.31
C CYS A 70 3.46 2.06 20.35
N PRO A 71 3.59 2.41 21.65
CA PRO A 71 4.02 1.45 22.67
C PRO A 71 3.14 0.18 22.77
N PRO A 72 1.79 0.26 22.86
CA PRO A 72 0.99 -0.95 22.90
C PRO A 72 1.06 -1.75 21.59
N ALA A 73 1.20 -1.10 20.43
CA ALA A 73 1.43 -1.79 19.15
C ALA A 73 2.74 -2.58 19.15
N GLY A 74 3.84 -1.97 19.62
CA GLY A 74 5.14 -2.64 19.76
C GLY A 74 5.11 -3.85 20.71
N ILE A 75 4.27 -3.83 21.75
CA ILE A 75 4.05 -4.98 22.64
C ILE A 75 3.34 -6.13 21.90
N GLN A 76 2.36 -5.83 21.06
CA GLN A 76 1.69 -6.84 20.23
C GLN A 76 2.66 -7.44 19.21
N LEU A 77 3.47 -6.63 18.55
CA LEU A 77 4.49 -7.10 17.61
C LEU A 77 5.53 -7.99 18.32
N SER A 78 5.99 -7.59 19.50
CA SER A 78 6.89 -8.42 20.31
C SER A 78 6.26 -9.76 20.69
N THR A 79 4.96 -9.78 21.00
CA THR A 79 4.21 -11.01 21.31
C THR A 79 4.16 -11.93 20.08
N LEU A 80 3.92 -11.36 18.89
CA LEU A 80 3.91 -12.10 17.63
C LEU A 80 5.28 -12.70 17.29
N VAL A 81 6.35 -11.92 17.45
CA VAL A 81 7.74 -12.38 17.23
C VAL A 81 8.08 -13.52 18.18
N ASN A 82 7.70 -13.41 19.47
CA ASN A 82 7.94 -14.47 20.44
C ASN A 82 7.16 -15.76 20.13
N ALA A 83 5.97 -15.66 19.53
CA ALA A 83 5.19 -16.81 19.09
C ALA A 83 5.75 -17.48 17.82
N HIS A 84 6.50 -16.73 17.00
CA HIS A 84 6.99 -17.15 15.69
C HIS A 84 8.45 -16.69 15.43
N PRO A 85 9.42 -17.09 16.27
CA PRO A 85 10.76 -16.49 16.31
C PRO A 85 11.57 -16.63 15.02
N ASP A 86 11.33 -17.70 14.24
CA ASP A 86 12.05 -17.97 12.98
C ASP A 86 11.31 -17.50 11.72
N SER A 87 10.09 -16.98 11.90
CA SER A 87 9.16 -16.66 10.79
C SER A 87 8.77 -15.19 10.72
N VAL A 88 8.81 -14.44 11.82
CA VAL A 88 8.44 -13.02 11.84
C VAL A 88 9.68 -12.15 12.00
N VAL A 89 9.87 -11.23 11.06
CA VAL A 89 10.97 -10.27 11.06
C VAL A 89 10.38 -8.88 11.31
N PRO A 90 10.51 -8.31 12.52
CA PRO A 90 10.02 -6.98 12.81
C PRO A 90 10.99 -5.91 12.29
N LEU A 91 10.47 -4.82 11.72
CA LEU A 91 11.22 -3.63 11.32
C LEU A 91 10.53 -2.39 11.88
N ALA A 92 11.17 -1.70 12.82
CA ALA A 92 10.66 -0.44 13.35
C ALA A 92 11.11 0.72 12.46
N ILE A 93 10.16 1.51 11.96
CA ILE A 93 10.41 2.68 11.11
C ILE A 93 9.91 3.92 11.87
N HIS A 94 10.84 4.69 12.45
CA HIS A 94 10.51 5.94 13.12
C HIS A 94 10.37 7.05 12.08
N ALA A 95 9.14 7.44 11.76
CA ALA A 95 8.87 8.43 10.72
C ALA A 95 7.63 9.30 11.03
N GLY A 96 7.47 10.36 10.23
CA GLY A 96 6.38 11.31 10.36
C GLY A 96 6.50 12.28 11.55
N ASN A 97 5.51 13.17 11.71
CA ASN A 97 5.58 14.28 12.66
C ASN A 97 5.76 13.86 14.12
N LEU A 98 5.27 12.68 14.50
CA LEU A 98 5.39 12.19 15.88
C LEU A 98 6.76 11.57 16.18
N ALA A 99 7.58 11.30 15.16
CA ALA A 99 8.96 10.85 15.33
C ALA A 99 9.96 12.01 15.50
N ALA A 100 9.53 13.26 15.25
CA ALA A 100 10.38 14.44 15.43
C ALA A 100 10.91 14.58 16.87
N THR A 101 12.12 15.10 17.05
CA THR A 101 12.73 15.26 18.38
C THR A 101 12.19 16.49 19.13
N ASN A 102 12.23 16.44 20.46
CA ASN A 102 11.94 17.58 21.33
C ASN A 102 12.68 17.44 22.67
N LYS A 103 12.40 18.32 23.64
CA LYS A 103 13.07 18.27 24.96
C LYS A 103 12.81 16.97 25.74
N ALA A 104 11.62 16.38 25.61
CA ALA A 104 11.27 15.11 26.25
C ALA A 104 11.80 13.89 25.47
N PHE A 105 11.93 14.02 24.15
CA PHE A 105 12.41 12.99 23.23
C PHE A 105 13.59 13.50 22.40
N PRO A 106 14.80 13.56 23.00
CA PRO A 106 15.94 14.24 22.37
C PRO A 106 16.70 13.38 21.34
N ILE A 107 16.47 12.06 21.33
CA ILE A 107 17.18 11.14 20.43
C ILE A 107 16.43 11.07 19.11
N ASP A 108 17.16 11.30 18.02
CA ASP A 108 16.64 11.14 16.67
C ASP A 108 16.80 9.68 16.24
N TRP A 109 15.65 9.04 15.98
CA TRP A 109 15.57 7.67 15.48
C TRP A 109 15.16 7.60 14.00
N THR A 110 14.95 8.77 13.37
CA THR A 110 14.56 8.86 11.97
C THR A 110 15.76 8.59 11.04
N CYS A 111 15.47 8.23 9.78
CA CYS A 111 16.47 8.10 8.73
C CYS A 111 15.85 8.47 7.37
N GLN A 112 16.71 8.76 6.41
CA GLN A 112 16.30 9.16 5.06
C GLN A 112 15.39 8.10 4.41
N GLU A 113 15.72 6.82 4.58
CA GLU A 113 14.93 5.71 4.04
C GLU A 113 13.55 5.62 4.71
N GLY A 114 13.47 5.85 6.02
CA GLY A 114 12.21 5.87 6.75
C GLY A 114 11.28 7.00 6.31
N ASP A 115 11.84 8.17 5.99
CA ASP A 115 11.07 9.29 5.45
C ASP A 115 10.53 9.00 4.05
N VAL A 116 11.29 8.31 3.21
CA VAL A 116 10.83 7.84 1.90
C VAL A 116 9.66 6.87 2.07
N PHE A 117 9.82 5.84 2.89
CA PHE A 117 8.76 4.85 3.14
C PHE A 117 7.49 5.48 3.72
N TRP A 118 7.63 6.46 4.61
CA TRP A 118 6.49 7.20 5.15
C TRP A 118 5.78 8.05 4.09
N GLY A 119 6.53 8.68 3.19
CA GLY A 119 5.99 9.45 2.07
C GLY A 119 5.10 8.60 1.15
N ASP A 120 5.52 7.36 0.87
CA ASP A 120 4.78 6.42 0.01
C ASP A 120 3.40 6.03 0.57
N LEU A 121 3.18 6.14 1.89
CA LEU A 121 1.89 5.87 2.53
C LEU A 121 0.85 6.99 2.34
N THR A 122 1.27 8.17 1.87
CA THR A 122 0.44 9.38 1.83
C THR A 122 -0.09 9.76 0.44
N LEU A 123 -0.07 8.80 -0.51
CA LEU A 123 -0.61 8.94 -1.87
C LEU A 123 -2.14 9.22 -1.90
#